data_AF-V5INJ5-F1
#
_entry.id   AF-V5INJ5-F1
#
_cell.length_a   1.000
_cell.length_b   1.000
_cell.length_c   1.000
_cell.angle_alpha   90.00
_cell.angle_beta   90.00
_cell.angle_gamma   90.00
#
_symmetry.space_group_name_H-M   'P 1'
#
loop_
_entity.id
_entity.type
_entity.pdbx_description
1 polymer ?
#
loop_
_entity_poly.entity_id
_entity_poly.type
_entity_poly.pdbx_seq_one_letter_code
_entity_poly.pdbx_strand_id
1 'polypeptide(L)'
;MLPPIDSSVLKNNPQFANLYKGLTELILNDDGSTKLHPQNPVVQERKAVTDELNKHRLAATTEHLLIHALSTTVLDPIPIPVEPEFNQNPSLSIGLQPPPPPTIPPNLKQPLTDLLLLLPSFLSLDFSSPETPPLDFDSLLLILTSPPLSLLPTLLPYLGPLLSTTLHSQASHLVHLARRLSHPSISTTTTSNPTSTPPLTIPTLPTTISRLTTKTLPTLHSSLLHSRLATAEAVRDLLSQYSTAFTLLIKTLEAKHGPIARSLEFKASETALLAEKAEKESELAVLGVKREVYTPEVRKCLGEYKKWLVGEQERIRGEIERGEEVLGGYGVEVHIEEEGGGGYGGGEGEGYREGEGEGEEKKGGEGKRGGDVEKEKVMREIARVYAQIEREVEVVRRDLERLGLQGV
;
A
#
# COMPACT_ATOMS: atom_id res chain seq x y z
N MET A 1 12.16 4.86 21.12
CA MET A 1 10.97 4.57 21.96
C MET A 1 10.26 3.31 21.46
N LEU A 2 10.39 2.20 22.19
CA LEU A 2 9.58 1.00 21.92
C LEU A 2 8.15 1.27 22.41
N PRO A 3 7.10 1.05 21.59
CA PRO A 3 5.73 1.28 22.03
C PRO A 3 5.37 0.32 23.18
N PRO A 4 4.56 0.77 24.15
CA PRO A 4 4.11 -0.10 25.24
C PRO A 4 3.28 -1.24 24.67
N ILE A 5 3.65 -2.48 25.00
CA ILE A 5 2.98 -3.69 24.51
C ILE A 5 1.91 -4.10 25.53
N ASP A 6 0.75 -4.51 25.02
CA ASP A 6 -0.36 -4.94 25.85
C ASP A 6 -0.02 -6.18 26.69
N SER A 7 -0.41 -6.15 27.97
CA SER A 7 -0.06 -7.17 28.96
C SER A 7 -0.66 -8.56 28.64
N SER A 8 -1.72 -8.59 27.84
CA SER A 8 -2.35 -9.79 27.29
C SER A 8 -1.39 -10.56 26.34
N VAL A 9 -0.68 -9.83 25.48
CA VAL A 9 0.27 -10.39 24.49
C VAL A 9 1.52 -10.95 25.17
N LEU A 10 1.99 -10.29 26.23
CA LEU A 10 3.13 -10.75 27.02
C LEU A 10 2.81 -12.02 27.82
N LYS A 11 1.56 -12.20 28.28
CA LYS A 11 1.12 -13.43 28.99
C LYS A 11 0.95 -14.62 28.04
N ASN A 12 0.45 -14.39 26.83
CA ASN A 12 0.22 -15.46 25.86
C ASN A 12 1.52 -15.97 25.22
N ASN A 13 2.61 -15.19 25.23
CA ASN A 13 3.88 -15.54 24.58
C ASN A 13 5.08 -15.32 25.53
N PRO A 14 5.43 -16.29 26.39
CA PRO A 14 6.46 -16.12 27.41
C PRO A 14 7.87 -15.92 26.83
N GLN A 15 8.16 -16.47 25.65
CA GLN A 15 9.43 -16.25 24.95
C GLN A 15 9.59 -14.79 24.50
N PHE A 16 8.51 -14.19 24.00
CA PHE A 16 8.50 -12.79 23.60
C PHE A 16 8.60 -11.85 24.81
N ALA A 17 7.97 -12.20 25.94
CA ALA A 17 8.11 -11.43 27.18
C ALA A 17 9.55 -11.39 27.70
N ASN A 18 10.27 -12.52 27.63
CA ASN A 18 11.68 -12.57 28.02
C ASN A 18 12.57 -11.76 27.06
N LEU A 19 12.30 -11.82 25.75
CA LEU A 19 13.01 -11.01 24.75
C LEU A 19 12.76 -9.52 24.94
N TYR A 20 11.50 -9.12 25.15
CA TYR A 20 11.13 -7.72 25.37
C TYR A 20 11.83 -7.16 26.61
N LYS A 21 11.78 -7.89 27.73
CA LYS A 21 12.52 -7.53 28.95
C LYS A 21 14.03 -7.46 28.73
N GLY A 22 14.61 -8.45 28.04
CA GLY A 22 16.04 -8.45 27.72
C GLY A 22 16.45 -7.26 26.85
N LEU A 23 15.64 -6.90 25.87
CA LEU A 23 15.88 -5.75 24.99
C LEU A 23 15.76 -4.42 25.75
N THR A 24 14.72 -4.24 26.55
CA THR A 24 14.48 -2.99 27.29
C THR A 24 15.43 -2.80 28.48
N GLU A 25 15.79 -3.88 29.18
CA GLU A 25 16.61 -3.77 30.40
C GLU A 25 18.11 -3.75 30.08
N LEU A 26 18.57 -4.65 29.17
CA LEU A 26 20.01 -4.89 28.96
C LEU A 26 20.58 -4.17 27.74
N ILE A 27 19.80 -4.06 26.66
CA ILE A 27 20.37 -3.67 25.35
C ILE A 27 20.04 -2.23 24.99
N LEU A 28 18.86 -1.72 25.35
CA LEU A 28 18.36 -0.41 24.92
C LEU A 28 18.15 0.53 26.12
N ASN A 29 18.41 1.81 25.91
CA ASN A 29 17.97 2.92 26.75
C ASN A 29 16.53 3.28 26.43
N ASP A 30 15.88 4.07 27.29
CA ASP A 30 14.48 4.48 27.13
C ASP A 30 14.25 5.18 25.77
N ASP A 31 15.23 5.95 25.29
CA ASP A 31 15.20 6.61 23.98
C ASP A 31 15.27 5.64 22.78
N GLY A 32 15.58 4.37 23.00
CA GLY A 32 15.79 3.36 21.95
C GLY A 32 17.21 3.31 21.39
N SER A 33 18.15 4.05 22.00
CA SER A 33 19.58 3.94 21.72
C SER A 33 20.18 2.77 22.50
N THR A 34 21.20 2.08 21.98
CA THR A 34 21.77 0.90 22.64
C THR A 34 22.65 1.28 23.84
N LYS A 35 22.55 0.54 24.96
CA LYS A 35 23.38 0.72 26.16
C LYS A 35 24.86 0.33 25.95
N LEU A 36 25.14 -0.48 24.93
CA LEU A 36 26.49 -0.89 24.51
C LEU A 36 27.29 0.23 23.80
N HIS A 37 26.75 1.46 23.77
CA HIS A 37 27.30 2.64 23.11
C HIS A 37 28.77 3.00 23.44
N PRO A 38 29.30 2.79 24.67
CA PRO A 38 30.68 3.16 24.99
C PRO A 38 31.75 2.18 24.47
N GLN A 39 31.38 0.95 24.10
CA GLN A 39 32.35 -0.12 23.76
C GLN A 39 32.37 -0.47 22.27
N ASN A 40 31.52 0.17 21.45
CA ASN A 40 31.48 -0.09 20.02
C ASN A 40 32.45 0.86 19.27
N PRO A 41 33.49 0.34 18.57
CA PRO A 41 34.49 1.16 17.89
C PRO A 41 33.88 2.11 16.85
N VAL A 42 32.81 1.69 16.18
CA VAL A 42 32.13 2.49 15.13
C VAL A 42 31.52 3.77 15.69
N VAL A 43 31.08 3.77 16.93
CA VAL A 43 30.50 4.96 17.58
C VAL A 43 31.61 5.92 18.03
N GLN A 44 32.73 5.40 18.50
CA GLN A 44 33.88 6.22 18.86
C GLN A 44 34.46 6.93 17.63
N GLU A 45 34.53 6.22 16.49
CA GLU A 45 34.89 6.82 15.21
C GLU A 45 33.90 7.90 14.80
N ARG A 46 32.58 7.66 14.94
CA ARG A 46 31.57 8.70 14.67
C ARG A 46 31.73 9.92 15.57
N LYS A 47 32.00 9.74 16.86
CA LYS A 47 32.25 10.85 17.79
C LYS A 47 33.51 11.64 17.42
N ALA A 48 34.59 10.95 17.08
CA ALA A 48 35.82 11.59 16.61
C ALA A 48 35.59 12.40 15.32
N VAL A 49 34.84 11.84 14.37
CA VAL A 49 34.46 12.53 13.13
C VAL A 49 33.56 13.74 13.41
N THR A 50 32.62 13.65 14.37
CA THR A 50 31.81 14.82 14.75
C THR A 50 32.62 15.91 15.43
N ASP A 51 33.61 15.55 16.25
CA ASP A 51 34.49 16.51 16.91
C ASP A 51 35.40 17.20 15.88
N GLU A 52 35.91 16.45 14.90
CA GLU A 52 36.68 17.00 13.78
C GLU A 52 35.83 17.94 12.92
N LEU A 53 34.59 17.54 12.57
CA LEU A 53 33.63 18.38 11.86
C LEU A 53 33.35 19.69 12.60
N ASN A 54 33.13 19.62 13.92
CA ASN A 54 32.88 20.80 14.75
C ASN A 54 34.09 21.74 14.78
N LYS A 55 35.31 21.19 14.82
CA LYS A 55 36.54 21.97 14.72
C LYS A 55 36.65 22.70 13.39
N HIS A 56 36.36 22.03 12.27
CA HIS A 56 36.35 22.66 10.95
C HIS A 56 35.27 23.74 10.82
N ARG A 57 34.07 23.48 11.35
CA ARG A 57 32.99 24.47 11.40
C ARG A 57 33.40 25.71 12.19
N LEU A 58 34.02 25.54 13.36
CA LEU A 58 34.55 26.67 14.13
C LEU A 58 35.60 27.46 13.35
N ALA A 59 36.59 26.78 12.75
CA ALA A 59 37.61 27.45 11.94
C ALA A 59 37.00 28.27 10.79
N ALA A 60 36.08 27.68 10.01
CA ALA A 60 35.40 28.37 8.92
C ALA A 60 34.59 29.58 9.41
N THR A 61 33.88 29.46 10.55
CA THR A 61 33.14 30.60 11.11
C THR A 61 34.06 31.72 11.58
N THR A 62 35.23 31.39 12.16
CA THR A 62 36.20 32.41 12.57
C THR A 62 36.79 33.14 11.36
N GLU A 63 37.09 32.43 10.28
CA GLU A 63 37.55 33.03 9.03
C GLU A 63 36.47 33.94 8.41
N HIS A 64 35.22 33.45 8.37
CA HIS A 64 34.10 34.24 7.86
C HIS A 64 33.86 35.51 8.69
N LEU A 65 33.97 35.42 10.02
CA LEU A 65 33.85 36.59 10.91
C LEU A 65 34.99 37.58 10.66
N LEU A 66 36.23 37.12 10.49
CA LEU A 66 37.37 37.99 10.18
C LEU A 66 37.22 38.68 8.83
N ILE A 67 36.77 37.97 7.79
CA ILE A 67 36.49 38.53 6.47
C ILE A 67 35.37 39.58 6.57
N HIS A 68 34.31 39.28 7.31
CA HIS A 68 33.20 40.21 7.53
C HIS A 68 33.64 41.46 8.32
N ALA A 69 34.47 41.31 9.34
CA ALA A 69 35.04 42.41 10.11
C ALA A 69 35.95 43.31 9.25
N LEU A 70 36.78 42.71 8.39
CA LEU A 70 37.61 43.46 7.44
C LEU A 70 36.75 44.19 6.39
N SER A 71 35.66 43.58 5.92
CA SER A 71 34.74 44.21 4.96
C SER A 71 33.94 45.35 5.57
N THR A 72 33.70 45.35 6.89
CA THR A 72 32.89 46.37 7.58
C THR A 72 33.71 47.49 8.21
N THR A 73 35.03 47.36 8.30
CA THR A 73 35.94 48.38 8.88
C THR A 73 36.53 49.36 7.85
N VAL A 74 36.23 49.18 6.56
CA VAL A 74 36.56 50.18 5.53
C VAL A 74 35.52 51.31 5.60
N LEU A 75 35.79 52.33 6.40
CA LEU A 75 35.03 53.57 6.42
C LEU A 75 35.23 54.38 5.12
N ASP A 76 34.14 54.99 4.68
CA ASP A 76 34.05 55.97 3.59
C ASP A 76 35.06 57.13 3.73
N PRO A 77 35.67 57.59 2.62
CA PRO A 77 36.47 58.81 2.63
C PRO A 77 35.57 60.06 2.71
N ILE A 78 35.80 60.83 3.76
CA ILE A 78 35.24 62.16 4.02
C ILE A 78 35.55 63.10 2.82
N PRO A 79 34.55 63.81 2.25
CA PRO A 79 34.77 64.82 1.22
C PRO A 79 35.31 66.13 1.82
N ILE A 80 36.42 66.66 1.29
CA ILE A 80 36.88 68.03 1.58
C ILE A 80 36.98 68.81 0.24
N PRO A 81 36.58 70.10 0.21
CA PRO A 81 36.14 70.82 -1.00
C PRO A 81 37.25 71.43 -1.87
N VAL A 82 36.84 71.75 -3.10
CA VAL A 82 37.54 72.39 -4.22
C VAL A 82 37.77 73.89 -3.98
N GLU A 83 38.93 74.46 -4.39
CA GLU A 83 39.12 75.73 -5.15
C GLU A 83 40.63 76.21 -5.18
N PRO A 84 41.09 77.16 -6.04
CA PRO A 84 41.45 76.90 -7.45
C PRO A 84 42.80 77.55 -7.92
N GLU A 85 43.16 77.27 -9.19
CA GLU A 85 44.06 77.98 -10.13
C GLU A 85 45.54 78.30 -9.78
N PHE A 86 46.48 77.84 -10.63
CA PHE A 86 47.23 78.70 -11.58
C PHE A 86 48.22 77.91 -12.49
N ASN A 87 48.19 78.23 -13.78
CA ASN A 87 49.22 78.17 -14.84
C ASN A 87 49.85 76.85 -15.34
N GLN A 88 49.28 76.38 -16.46
CA GLN A 88 49.88 76.29 -17.81
C GLN A 88 51.39 75.97 -17.93
N ASN A 89 51.68 74.84 -18.58
CA ASN A 89 52.54 74.76 -19.77
C ASN A 89 52.33 73.40 -20.51
N PRO A 90 52.34 73.37 -21.86
CA PRO A 90 52.04 72.17 -22.64
C PRO A 90 53.33 71.39 -22.96
N SER A 91 53.37 70.11 -22.61
CA SER A 91 54.42 69.20 -23.07
C SER A 91 53.79 68.02 -23.80
N LEU A 92 54.10 67.94 -25.09
CA LEU A 92 53.69 66.93 -26.05
C LEU A 92 54.16 65.53 -25.61
N SER A 93 53.21 64.62 -25.40
CA SER A 93 53.49 63.18 -25.21
C SER A 93 52.80 62.38 -26.33
N ILE A 94 53.59 62.02 -27.34
CA ILE A 94 53.32 60.90 -28.25
C ILE A 94 53.59 59.62 -27.45
N GLY A 95 52.58 58.77 -27.24
CA GLY A 95 52.79 57.47 -26.60
C GLY A 95 51.52 56.70 -26.24
N LEU A 96 51.24 55.66 -27.04
CA LEU A 96 50.50 54.43 -26.70
C LEU A 96 48.99 54.56 -26.41
N GLN A 97 48.23 54.46 -27.49
CA GLN A 97 46.81 54.16 -27.48
C GLN A 97 46.56 52.69 -27.04
N PRO A 98 45.66 52.41 -26.08
CA PRO A 98 45.23 51.05 -25.78
C PRO A 98 44.49 50.43 -26.99
N PRO A 99 44.57 49.10 -27.21
CA PRO A 99 43.89 48.43 -28.32
C PRO A 99 42.38 48.65 -28.24
N PRO A 100 41.66 48.73 -29.38
CA PRO A 100 40.22 48.94 -29.39
C PRO A 100 39.52 47.77 -28.67
N PRO A 101 38.44 48.02 -27.91
CA PRO A 101 37.68 46.96 -27.25
C PRO A 101 37.12 45.97 -28.29
N PRO A 102 36.99 44.68 -27.96
CA PRO A 102 36.42 43.70 -28.87
C PRO A 102 34.98 44.12 -29.21
N THR A 103 34.71 44.31 -30.50
CA THR A 103 33.39 44.71 -31.00
C THR A 103 32.39 43.57 -30.78
N ILE A 104 31.61 43.67 -29.70
CA ILE A 104 30.47 42.77 -29.44
C ILE A 104 29.40 43.08 -30.46
N PRO A 105 28.86 42.10 -31.21
CA PRO A 105 27.66 42.33 -31.98
C PRO A 105 26.51 42.75 -31.04
N PRO A 106 25.72 43.78 -31.39
CA PRO A 106 24.72 44.37 -30.48
C PRO A 106 23.66 43.38 -30.00
N ASN A 107 23.38 42.32 -30.78
CA ASN A 107 22.42 41.26 -30.44
C ASN A 107 22.85 40.33 -29.28
N LEU A 108 24.13 40.33 -28.88
CA LEU A 108 24.63 39.41 -27.83
C LEU A 108 24.93 40.09 -26.49
N LYS A 109 24.72 41.41 -26.39
CA LYS A 109 25.04 42.18 -25.18
C LYS A 109 24.06 41.91 -24.03
N GLN A 110 22.77 41.80 -24.34
CA GLN A 110 21.71 41.52 -23.37
C GLN A 110 21.81 40.13 -22.74
N PRO A 111 21.88 39.01 -23.52
CA PRO A 111 21.97 37.67 -22.93
C PRO A 111 23.27 37.45 -22.15
N LEU A 112 24.34 38.18 -22.48
CA LEU A 112 25.59 38.14 -21.74
C LEU A 112 25.46 38.81 -20.35
N THR A 113 24.73 39.91 -20.28
CA THR A 113 24.50 40.65 -19.03
C THR A 113 23.58 39.84 -18.11
N ASP A 114 22.52 39.26 -18.67
CA ASP A 114 21.60 38.38 -17.94
C ASP A 114 22.31 37.11 -17.43
N LEU A 115 23.20 36.54 -18.25
CA LEU A 115 24.05 35.42 -17.84
C LEU A 115 25.02 35.81 -16.72
N LEU A 116 25.67 36.97 -16.79
CA LEU A 116 26.61 37.44 -15.76
C LEU A 116 25.92 37.69 -14.41
N LEU A 117 24.63 38.07 -14.43
CA LEU A 117 23.82 38.25 -13.24
C LEU A 117 23.35 36.91 -12.62
N LEU A 118 23.05 35.91 -13.45
CA LEU A 118 22.51 34.61 -13.02
C LEU A 118 23.62 33.59 -12.65
N LEU A 119 24.80 33.69 -13.27
CA LEU A 119 25.91 32.75 -13.11
C LEU A 119 26.49 32.70 -11.68
N PRO A 120 26.62 33.81 -10.94
CA PRO A 120 27.05 33.79 -9.53
C PRO A 120 26.10 32.98 -8.64
N SER A 121 24.78 33.16 -8.81
CA SER A 121 23.79 32.35 -8.08
C SER A 121 23.82 30.88 -8.46
N PHE A 122 24.13 30.57 -9.73
CA PHE A 122 24.24 29.20 -10.22
C PHE A 122 25.50 28.48 -9.71
N LEU A 123 26.63 29.20 -9.62
CA LEU A 123 27.89 28.66 -9.10
C LEU A 123 27.91 28.54 -7.58
N SER A 124 27.04 29.28 -6.88
CA SER A 124 26.85 29.18 -5.43
C SER A 124 25.98 27.97 -5.02
N LEU A 125 25.37 27.27 -5.99
CA LEU A 125 24.67 26.02 -5.73
C LEU A 125 25.70 24.91 -5.50
N ASP A 126 25.76 24.41 -4.27
CA ASP A 126 26.60 23.28 -3.91
C ASP A 126 25.94 21.97 -4.35
N PHE A 127 26.40 21.41 -5.47
CA PHE A 127 25.95 20.10 -5.98
C PHE A 127 26.51 18.92 -5.18
N SER A 128 27.36 19.16 -4.18
CA SER A 128 28.01 18.15 -3.34
C SER A 128 27.49 18.12 -1.89
N SER A 129 26.67 19.10 -1.47
CA SER A 129 26.13 19.14 -0.11
C SER A 129 24.94 18.19 0.07
N PRO A 130 24.96 17.27 1.06
CA PRO A 130 23.86 16.36 1.33
C PRO A 130 22.69 16.99 2.11
N GLU A 131 22.79 18.25 2.55
CA GLU A 131 21.78 18.91 3.42
C GLU A 131 20.74 19.74 2.66
N THR A 132 20.98 20.06 1.38
CA THR A 132 19.99 20.71 0.51
C THR A 132 19.46 19.71 -0.51
N PRO A 133 18.13 19.60 -0.72
CA PRO A 133 17.62 18.69 -1.75
C PRO A 133 18.20 19.11 -3.10
N PRO A 134 18.97 18.24 -3.80
CA PRO A 134 19.43 18.57 -5.14
C PRO A 134 18.19 18.85 -5.98
N LEU A 135 18.20 19.94 -6.76
CA LEU A 135 17.10 20.24 -7.68
C LEU A 135 16.75 18.97 -8.48
N ASP A 136 15.46 18.69 -8.61
CA ASP A 136 14.96 17.56 -9.38
C ASP A 136 15.57 17.55 -10.79
N PHE A 137 15.90 16.36 -11.29
CA PHE A 137 16.66 16.18 -12.53
C PHE A 137 15.98 16.89 -13.71
N ASP A 138 14.65 16.83 -13.75
CA ASP A 138 13.83 17.46 -14.79
C ASP A 138 13.87 18.99 -14.70
N SER A 139 13.93 19.54 -13.48
CA SER A 139 14.07 20.98 -13.24
C SER A 139 15.45 21.49 -13.67
N LEU A 140 16.52 20.73 -13.38
CA LEU A 140 17.88 21.05 -13.84
C LEU A 140 17.98 20.98 -15.37
N LEU A 141 17.36 19.98 -15.98
CA LEU A 141 17.34 19.82 -17.43
C LEU A 141 16.61 20.99 -18.10
N LEU A 142 15.47 21.41 -17.56
CA LEU A 142 14.70 22.56 -18.05
C LEU A 142 15.51 23.86 -17.95
N ILE A 143 16.18 24.09 -16.82
CA ILE A 143 17.00 25.29 -16.61
C ILE A 143 18.21 25.32 -17.56
N LEU A 144 18.91 24.19 -17.72
CA LEU A 144 20.07 24.08 -18.63
C LEU A 144 19.68 24.12 -20.11
N THR A 145 18.44 23.78 -20.45
CA THR A 145 17.90 23.82 -21.83
C THR A 145 17.29 25.20 -22.17
N SER A 146 16.93 25.99 -21.16
CA SER A 146 16.39 27.35 -21.33
C SER A 146 17.48 28.42 -21.54
N PRO A 147 17.26 29.44 -22.40
CA PRO A 147 18.11 30.63 -22.44
C PRO A 147 18.05 31.37 -21.11
N PRO A 148 19.16 31.94 -20.58
CA PRO A 148 20.45 32.20 -21.26
C PRO A 148 21.50 31.07 -21.11
N LEU A 149 21.21 30.00 -20.37
CA LEU A 149 22.18 28.94 -20.05
C LEU A 149 22.42 27.97 -21.21
N SER A 150 21.41 27.73 -22.05
CA SER A 150 21.57 26.93 -23.28
C SER A 150 22.49 27.60 -24.32
N LEU A 151 22.65 28.92 -24.25
CA LEU A 151 23.56 29.71 -25.09
C LEU A 151 24.95 29.85 -24.48
N LEU A 152 25.20 29.27 -23.30
CA LEU A 152 26.50 29.33 -22.64
C LEU A 152 27.65 28.83 -23.53
N PRO A 153 27.55 27.72 -24.29
CA PRO A 153 28.63 27.27 -25.17
C PRO A 153 29.00 28.27 -26.26
N THR A 154 28.04 29.06 -26.74
CA THR A 154 28.27 30.07 -27.80
C THR A 154 28.74 31.41 -27.24
N LEU A 155 28.39 31.74 -25.98
CA LEU A 155 28.78 32.98 -25.30
C LEU A 155 30.11 32.89 -24.54
N LEU A 156 30.53 31.68 -24.12
CA LEU A 156 31.78 31.41 -23.41
C LEU A 156 33.06 31.97 -24.09
N PRO A 157 33.28 31.82 -25.41
CA PRO A 157 34.49 32.35 -26.07
C PRO A 157 34.53 33.88 -26.11
N TYR A 158 33.38 34.55 -25.97
CA TYR A 158 33.27 36.01 -25.94
C TYR A 158 33.40 36.55 -24.50
N LEU A 159 32.91 35.80 -23.50
CA LEU A 159 33.07 36.12 -22.08
C LEU A 159 34.50 35.99 -21.58
N GLY A 160 35.25 34.99 -22.04
CA GLY A 160 36.63 34.74 -21.60
C GLY A 160 37.55 35.96 -21.73
N PRO A 161 37.65 36.60 -22.91
CA PRO A 161 38.44 37.81 -23.12
C PRO A 161 37.93 39.03 -22.32
N LEU A 162 36.62 39.16 -22.13
CA LEU A 162 36.04 40.28 -21.39
C LEU A 162 36.26 40.17 -19.87
N LEU A 163 36.11 38.96 -19.32
CA LEU A 163 36.41 38.67 -17.92
C LEU A 163 37.90 38.75 -17.65
N SER A 164 38.75 38.26 -18.55
CA SER A 164 40.20 38.38 -18.36
C SER A 164 40.66 39.83 -18.39
N THR A 165 40.13 40.68 -19.28
CA THR A 165 40.47 42.11 -19.34
C THR A 165 39.94 42.90 -18.14
N THR A 166 38.71 42.65 -17.71
CA THR A 166 38.13 43.31 -16.52
C THR A 166 38.83 42.89 -15.24
N LEU A 167 39.07 41.60 -15.03
CA LEU A 167 39.83 41.09 -13.88
C LEU A 167 41.27 41.58 -13.92
N HIS A 168 41.90 41.67 -15.09
CA HIS A 168 43.24 42.24 -15.22
C HIS A 168 43.28 43.74 -14.91
N SER A 169 42.28 44.51 -15.34
CA SER A 169 42.15 45.93 -15.01
C SER A 169 41.88 46.14 -13.52
N GLN A 170 41.03 45.32 -12.89
CA GLN A 170 40.74 45.40 -11.46
C GLN A 170 41.94 44.96 -10.63
N ALA A 171 42.61 43.86 -11.00
CA ALA A 171 43.81 43.40 -10.33
C ALA A 171 44.96 44.41 -10.43
N SER A 172 45.15 45.03 -11.60
CA SER A 172 46.15 46.11 -11.73
C SER A 172 45.78 47.32 -10.88
N HIS A 173 44.51 47.72 -10.83
CA HIS A 173 44.05 48.81 -9.97
C HIS A 173 44.27 48.51 -8.48
N LEU A 174 43.97 47.30 -8.02
CA LEU A 174 44.23 46.88 -6.64
C LEU A 174 45.73 46.81 -6.33
N VAL A 175 46.56 46.37 -7.27
CA VAL A 175 48.03 46.41 -7.11
C VAL A 175 48.53 47.86 -7.06
N HIS A 176 47.95 48.77 -7.84
CA HIS A 176 48.28 50.19 -7.80
C HIS A 176 47.81 50.86 -6.50
N LEU A 177 46.65 50.49 -5.96
CA LEU A 177 46.16 50.98 -4.67
C LEU A 177 46.97 50.41 -3.50
N ALA A 178 47.24 49.11 -3.48
CA ALA A 178 48.10 48.47 -2.49
C ALA A 178 49.52 49.06 -2.50
N ARG A 179 50.05 49.41 -3.68
CA ARG A 179 51.34 50.12 -3.82
C ARG A 179 51.30 51.56 -3.31
N ARG A 180 50.22 52.31 -3.56
CA ARG A 180 50.03 53.66 -2.99
C ARG A 180 49.90 53.63 -1.46
N LEU A 181 49.22 52.63 -0.92
CA LEU A 181 49.05 52.46 0.53
C LEU A 181 50.34 51.98 1.21
N SER A 182 51.16 51.19 0.51
CA SER A 182 52.44 50.72 1.06
C SER A 182 53.56 51.76 0.98
N HIS A 183 53.52 52.71 0.03
CA HIS A 183 54.52 53.78 -0.13
C HIS A 183 53.85 55.15 -0.32
N PRO A 184 53.56 55.91 0.76
CA PRO A 184 52.81 57.16 0.69
C PRO A 184 53.64 58.40 0.30
N SER A 185 54.90 58.28 -0.13
CA SER A 185 55.76 59.44 -0.39
C SER A 185 56.68 59.29 -1.60
N ILE A 186 56.10 59.20 -2.81
CA ILE A 186 56.77 59.69 -4.03
C ILE A 186 55.67 60.32 -4.89
N SER A 187 55.39 61.60 -4.65
CA SER A 187 54.67 62.43 -5.60
C SER A 187 55.60 62.72 -6.77
N THR A 188 55.11 62.43 -7.98
CA THR A 188 55.48 63.05 -9.27
C THR A 188 56.97 63.06 -9.66
N THR A 189 57.23 62.48 -10.83
CA THR A 189 58.48 62.54 -11.61
C THR A 189 59.59 61.59 -11.19
N THR A 190 59.57 60.37 -11.72
CA THR A 190 60.75 59.71 -12.31
C THR A 190 60.36 58.36 -12.90
N THR A 191 60.71 58.17 -14.16
CA THR A 191 60.64 56.93 -14.92
C THR A 191 61.56 55.88 -14.29
N SER A 192 60.98 54.94 -13.53
CA SER A 192 61.68 53.74 -13.08
C SER A 192 60.87 52.48 -13.43
N ASN A 193 61.57 51.52 -14.02
CA ASN A 193 61.09 50.34 -14.73
C ASN A 193 60.04 49.49 -13.98
N PRO A 194 58.95 49.04 -14.66
CA PRO A 194 57.94 48.16 -14.08
C PRO A 194 58.37 46.69 -14.18
N THR A 195 59.29 46.24 -13.33
CA THR A 195 59.73 44.82 -13.34
C THR A 195 59.73 44.22 -11.95
N SER A 196 58.55 44.12 -11.33
CA SER A 196 58.24 43.05 -10.36
C SER A 196 56.75 43.10 -9.99
N THR A 197 55.91 42.62 -10.90
CA THR A 197 54.58 42.13 -10.53
C THR A 197 54.56 40.64 -10.85
N PRO A 198 54.18 39.76 -9.92
CA PRO A 198 54.06 38.34 -10.23
C PRO A 198 53.11 38.17 -11.42
N PRO A 199 53.40 37.28 -12.39
CA PRO A 199 52.53 37.08 -13.54
C PRO A 199 51.19 36.51 -13.06
N LEU A 200 50.16 37.36 -13.02
CA LEU A 200 48.80 36.86 -12.80
C LEU A 200 48.44 35.96 -13.99
N THR A 201 48.01 34.72 -13.71
CA THR A 201 47.60 33.68 -14.69
C THR A 201 46.32 34.02 -15.47
N ILE A 202 45.80 35.24 -15.30
CA ILE A 202 44.58 35.76 -15.94
C ILE A 202 44.63 35.81 -17.49
N PRO A 203 45.78 36.03 -18.20
CA PRO A 203 45.76 36.11 -19.65
C PRO A 203 45.58 34.74 -20.34
N THR A 204 45.69 33.61 -19.63
CA THR A 204 45.49 32.26 -20.19
C THR A 204 44.05 31.75 -20.06
N LEU A 205 43.14 32.52 -19.43
CA LEU A 205 41.74 32.16 -19.28
C LEU A 205 41.06 31.81 -20.63
N PRO A 206 41.22 32.59 -21.72
CA PRO A 206 40.60 32.25 -23.00
C PRO A 206 41.11 30.93 -23.58
N THR A 207 42.40 30.63 -23.45
CA THR A 207 42.99 29.39 -24.00
C THR A 207 42.59 28.17 -23.18
N THR A 208 42.47 28.31 -21.85
CA THR A 208 41.94 27.25 -20.98
C THR A 208 40.46 26.97 -21.27
N ILE A 209 39.64 28.01 -21.47
CA ILE A 209 38.24 27.91 -21.87
C ILE A 209 38.10 27.17 -23.20
N SER A 210 38.84 27.56 -24.24
CA SER A 210 38.83 26.88 -25.53
C SER A 210 39.30 25.42 -25.43
N ARG A 211 40.30 25.12 -24.59
CA ARG A 211 40.76 23.75 -24.35
C ARG A 211 39.69 22.90 -23.66
N LEU A 212 38.96 23.48 -22.71
CA LEU A 212 37.89 22.79 -21.99
C LEU A 212 36.70 22.47 -22.92
N THR A 213 36.29 23.42 -23.74
CA THR A 213 35.14 23.24 -24.65
C THR A 213 35.45 22.33 -25.82
N THR A 214 36.62 22.49 -26.46
CA THR A 214 36.93 21.75 -27.70
C THR A 214 37.48 20.36 -27.46
N LYS A 215 38.19 20.13 -26.34
CA LYS A 215 38.91 18.89 -26.11
C LYS A 215 38.35 18.10 -24.94
N THR A 216 38.25 18.67 -23.74
CA THR A 216 37.96 17.86 -22.55
C THR A 216 36.48 17.49 -22.45
N LEU A 217 35.56 18.44 -22.64
CA LEU A 217 34.12 18.19 -22.56
C LEU A 217 33.64 17.09 -23.54
N PRO A 218 33.97 17.14 -24.86
CA PRO A 218 33.51 16.10 -25.78
C PRO A 218 34.14 14.73 -25.48
N THR A 219 35.39 14.68 -25.01
CA THR A 219 36.04 13.40 -24.63
C THR A 219 35.42 12.78 -23.38
N LEU A 220 35.05 13.58 -22.38
CA LEU A 220 34.35 13.09 -21.20
C LEU A 220 32.93 12.67 -21.54
N HIS A 221 32.24 13.42 -22.39
CA HIS A 221 30.89 13.08 -22.84
C HIS A 221 30.89 11.74 -23.61
N SER A 222 31.80 11.54 -24.56
CA SER A 222 31.89 10.27 -25.28
C SER A 222 32.28 9.10 -24.37
N SER A 223 33.21 9.31 -23.43
CA SER A 223 33.56 8.30 -22.43
C SER A 223 32.37 7.91 -21.54
N LEU A 224 31.57 8.88 -21.12
CA LEU A 224 30.38 8.66 -20.29
C LEU A 224 29.29 7.92 -21.09
N LEU A 225 29.05 8.30 -22.34
CA LEU A 225 28.10 7.58 -23.19
C LEU A 225 28.55 6.13 -23.43
N HIS A 226 29.83 5.92 -23.66
CA HIS A 226 30.39 4.59 -23.82
C HIS A 226 30.23 3.75 -22.54
N SER A 227 30.53 4.31 -21.37
CA SER A 227 30.34 3.59 -20.10
C SER A 227 28.85 3.29 -19.85
N ARG A 228 27.94 4.23 -20.16
CA ARG A 228 26.49 4.00 -20.03
C ARG A 228 26.00 2.88 -20.95
N LEU A 229 26.46 2.88 -22.21
CA LEU A 229 26.12 1.82 -23.16
C LEU A 229 26.64 0.45 -22.68
N ALA A 230 27.90 0.38 -22.25
CA ALA A 230 28.48 -0.84 -21.70
C ALA A 230 27.70 -1.36 -20.47
N THR A 231 27.27 -0.47 -19.57
CA THR A 231 26.43 -0.87 -18.43
C THR A 231 25.05 -1.37 -18.87
N ALA A 232 24.44 -0.76 -19.88
CA ALA A 232 23.14 -1.20 -20.40
C ALA A 232 23.24 -2.59 -21.07
N GLU A 233 24.32 -2.84 -21.80
CA GLU A 233 24.61 -4.17 -22.37
C GLU A 233 24.81 -5.22 -21.28
N ALA A 234 25.58 -4.92 -20.24
CA ALA A 234 25.79 -5.84 -19.11
C ALA A 234 24.48 -6.17 -18.37
N VAL A 235 23.60 -5.17 -18.16
CA VAL A 235 22.28 -5.39 -17.54
C VAL A 235 21.38 -6.26 -18.42
N ARG A 236 21.39 -6.01 -19.74
CA ARG A 236 20.65 -6.84 -20.71
C ARG A 236 21.13 -8.29 -20.69
N ASP A 237 22.44 -8.50 -20.64
CA ASP A 237 23.03 -9.84 -20.59
C ASP A 237 22.67 -10.56 -19.27
N LEU A 238 22.71 -9.85 -18.13
CA LEU A 238 22.25 -10.38 -16.85
C LEU A 238 20.77 -10.79 -16.91
N LEU A 239 19.90 -9.94 -17.46
CA LEU A 239 18.47 -10.25 -17.60
C LEU A 239 18.25 -11.49 -18.48
N SER A 240 19.03 -11.63 -19.56
CA SER A 240 18.98 -12.82 -20.42
C SER A 240 19.38 -14.09 -19.66
N GLN A 241 20.44 -14.06 -18.86
CA GLN A 241 20.86 -15.19 -18.02
C GLN A 241 19.82 -15.52 -16.94
N TYR A 242 19.19 -14.50 -16.37
CA TYR A 242 18.12 -14.72 -15.38
C TYR A 242 16.89 -15.39 -16.02
N SER A 243 16.52 -14.96 -17.23
CA SER A 243 15.42 -15.57 -17.98
C SER A 243 15.70 -17.05 -18.31
N THR A 244 16.92 -17.38 -18.73
CA THR A 244 17.29 -18.77 -19.03
C THR A 244 17.31 -19.62 -17.76
N ALA A 245 17.86 -19.11 -16.65
CA ALA A 245 17.84 -19.77 -15.35
C ALA A 245 16.40 -20.06 -14.87
N PHE A 246 15.49 -19.09 -14.98
CA PHE A 246 14.08 -19.31 -14.63
C PHE A 246 13.41 -20.34 -15.53
N THR A 247 13.64 -20.31 -16.84
CA THR A 247 13.06 -21.33 -17.73
C THR A 247 13.59 -22.74 -17.43
N LEU A 248 14.86 -22.89 -17.05
CA LEU A 248 15.42 -24.17 -16.62
C LEU A 248 14.79 -24.61 -15.29
N LEU A 249 14.66 -23.70 -14.32
CA LEU A 249 14.00 -24.01 -13.05
C LEU A 249 12.56 -24.48 -13.27
N ILE A 250 11.78 -23.77 -14.09
CA ILE A 250 10.41 -24.15 -14.44
C ILE A 250 10.39 -25.53 -15.09
N LYS A 251 11.26 -25.79 -16.08
CA LYS A 251 11.35 -27.12 -16.71
C LYS A 251 11.70 -28.23 -15.72
N THR A 252 12.58 -27.96 -14.75
CA THR A 252 12.91 -28.96 -13.70
C THR A 252 11.73 -29.19 -12.76
N LEU A 253 10.98 -28.15 -12.40
CA LEU A 253 9.78 -28.26 -11.58
C LEU A 253 8.68 -29.02 -12.33
N GLU A 254 8.46 -28.71 -13.60
CA GLU A 254 7.54 -29.44 -14.47
C GLU A 254 7.95 -30.90 -14.64
N ALA A 255 9.25 -31.19 -14.81
CA ALA A 255 9.73 -32.57 -14.90
C ALA A 255 9.52 -33.37 -13.60
N LYS A 256 9.62 -32.71 -12.43
CA LYS A 256 9.42 -33.36 -11.13
C LYS A 256 7.95 -33.50 -10.76
N HIS A 257 7.19 -32.42 -10.88
CA HIS A 257 5.83 -32.34 -10.37
C HIS A 257 4.76 -32.57 -11.45
N GLY A 258 5.07 -32.36 -12.72
CA GLY A 258 4.13 -32.54 -13.83
C GLY A 258 3.63 -33.99 -13.98
N PRO A 259 4.51 -35.02 -13.96
CA PRO A 259 4.07 -36.41 -13.98
C PRO A 259 3.26 -36.79 -12.74
N ILE A 260 3.65 -36.29 -11.55
CA ILE A 260 2.94 -36.56 -10.30
C ILE A 260 1.54 -35.97 -10.34
N ALA A 261 1.39 -34.70 -10.75
CA ALA A 261 0.10 -34.04 -10.88
C ALA A 261 -0.82 -34.77 -11.85
N ARG A 262 -0.33 -35.11 -13.06
CA ARG A 262 -1.10 -35.88 -14.05
C ARG A 262 -1.47 -37.29 -13.55
N SER A 263 -0.58 -37.96 -12.82
CA SER A 263 -0.87 -39.27 -12.25
C SER A 263 -1.92 -39.21 -11.13
N LEU A 264 -1.92 -38.14 -10.33
CA LEU A 264 -2.90 -37.91 -9.28
C LEU A 264 -4.26 -37.57 -9.87
N GLU A 265 -4.30 -36.72 -10.90
CA GLU A 265 -5.51 -36.39 -11.65
C GLU A 265 -6.13 -37.65 -12.26
N PHE A 266 -5.32 -38.50 -12.92
CA PHE A 266 -5.80 -39.77 -13.45
C PHE A 266 -6.35 -40.68 -12.35
N LYS A 267 -5.63 -40.84 -11.23
CA LYS A 267 -6.11 -41.63 -10.08
C LYS A 267 -7.40 -41.07 -9.48
N ALA A 268 -7.52 -39.74 -9.36
CA ALA A 268 -8.74 -39.11 -8.88
C ALA A 268 -9.91 -39.40 -9.82
N SER A 269 -9.70 -39.30 -11.14
CA SER A 269 -10.72 -39.63 -12.14
C SER A 269 -11.11 -41.11 -12.13
N GLU A 270 -10.15 -42.02 -11.93
CA GLU A 270 -10.40 -43.46 -11.79
C GLU A 270 -11.23 -43.74 -10.54
N THR A 271 -10.85 -43.16 -9.40
CA THR A 271 -11.60 -43.33 -8.14
C THR A 271 -13.01 -42.75 -8.21
N ALA A 272 -13.20 -41.63 -8.91
CA ALA A 272 -14.52 -41.04 -9.14
C ALA A 272 -15.41 -41.97 -9.99
N LEU A 273 -14.87 -42.54 -11.06
CA LEU A 273 -15.59 -43.49 -11.91
C LEU A 273 -15.94 -44.77 -11.13
N LEU A 274 -15.01 -45.29 -10.32
CA LEU A 274 -15.27 -46.45 -9.47
C LEU A 274 -16.38 -46.17 -8.43
N ALA A 275 -16.42 -44.96 -7.87
CA ALA A 275 -17.48 -44.55 -6.95
C ALA A 275 -18.85 -44.47 -7.66
N GLU A 276 -18.90 -43.90 -8.87
CA GLU A 276 -20.13 -43.86 -9.69
C GLU A 276 -20.61 -45.27 -10.04
N LYS A 277 -19.69 -46.17 -10.41
CA LYS A 277 -20.02 -47.57 -10.67
C LYS A 277 -20.59 -48.24 -9.42
N ALA A 278 -19.98 -48.03 -8.26
CA ALA A 278 -20.45 -48.58 -7.00
C ALA A 278 -21.84 -48.03 -6.62
N GLU A 279 -22.11 -46.75 -6.87
CA GLU A 279 -23.43 -46.14 -6.70
C GLU A 279 -24.46 -46.87 -7.57
N LYS A 280 -24.18 -47.04 -8.87
CA LYS A 280 -25.08 -47.75 -9.79
C LYS A 280 -25.26 -49.22 -9.44
N GLU A 281 -24.22 -49.90 -8.99
CA GLU A 281 -24.32 -51.28 -8.49
C GLU A 281 -25.21 -51.36 -7.24
N SER A 282 -25.11 -50.38 -6.34
CA SER A 282 -25.97 -50.30 -5.15
C SER A 282 -27.43 -50.02 -5.52
N GLU A 283 -27.70 -49.14 -6.48
CA GLU A 283 -29.05 -48.89 -7.01
C GLU A 283 -29.66 -50.17 -7.60
N LEU A 284 -28.88 -50.91 -8.39
CA LEU A 284 -29.30 -52.19 -8.97
C LEU A 284 -29.55 -53.24 -7.89
N ALA A 285 -28.72 -53.31 -6.86
CA ALA A 285 -28.92 -54.21 -5.72
C ALA A 285 -30.22 -53.89 -4.97
N VAL A 286 -30.51 -52.60 -4.74
CA VAL A 286 -31.78 -52.16 -4.14
C VAL A 286 -32.97 -52.54 -5.02
N LEU A 287 -32.88 -52.37 -6.34
CA LEU A 287 -33.93 -52.81 -7.26
C LEU A 287 -34.11 -54.34 -7.24
N GLY A 288 -33.01 -55.09 -7.12
CA GLY A 288 -33.03 -56.54 -6.95
C GLY A 288 -33.80 -56.96 -5.70
N VAL A 289 -33.45 -56.39 -4.54
CA VAL A 289 -34.13 -56.64 -3.27
C VAL A 289 -35.59 -56.20 -3.34
N LYS A 290 -35.90 -55.03 -3.93
CA LYS A 290 -37.30 -54.60 -4.13
C LYS A 290 -38.09 -55.59 -4.97
N ARG A 291 -37.50 -56.18 -6.01
CA ARG A 291 -38.17 -57.20 -6.83
C ARG A 291 -38.43 -58.49 -6.04
N GLU A 292 -37.51 -58.89 -5.16
CA GLU A 292 -37.67 -60.07 -4.30
C GLU A 292 -38.71 -59.86 -3.20
N VAL A 293 -38.74 -58.68 -2.56
CA VAL A 293 -39.70 -58.33 -1.51
C VAL A 293 -41.09 -58.08 -2.11
N TYR A 294 -41.19 -57.34 -3.22
CA TYR A 294 -42.44 -57.04 -3.91
C TYR A 294 -42.71 -58.02 -5.06
N THR A 295 -42.93 -59.29 -4.70
CA THR A 295 -43.39 -60.29 -5.64
C THR A 295 -44.68 -59.84 -6.36
N PRO A 296 -44.93 -60.29 -7.60
CA PRO A 296 -46.12 -59.87 -8.34
C PRO A 296 -47.42 -60.24 -7.62
N GLU A 297 -47.43 -61.30 -6.80
CA GLU A 297 -48.54 -61.69 -5.94
C GLU A 297 -48.76 -60.65 -4.83
N VAL A 298 -47.70 -60.26 -4.10
CA VAL A 298 -47.79 -59.24 -3.05
C VAL A 298 -48.25 -57.89 -3.61
N ARG A 299 -47.80 -57.52 -4.82
CA ARG A 299 -48.31 -56.32 -5.50
C ARG A 299 -49.79 -56.40 -5.86
N LYS A 300 -50.29 -57.57 -6.26
CA LYS A 300 -51.73 -57.77 -6.48
C LYS A 300 -52.51 -57.68 -5.18
N CYS A 301 -52.05 -58.34 -4.11
CA CYS A 301 -52.67 -58.27 -2.79
C CYS A 301 -52.68 -56.85 -2.22
N LEU A 302 -51.58 -56.09 -2.35
CA LEU A 302 -51.53 -54.67 -1.98
C LEU A 302 -52.51 -53.82 -2.82
N GLY A 303 -52.67 -54.14 -4.09
CA GLY A 303 -53.67 -53.49 -4.96
C GLY A 303 -55.11 -53.80 -4.56
N GLU A 304 -55.40 -55.03 -4.13
CA GLU A 304 -56.70 -55.42 -3.58
C GLU A 304 -56.96 -54.78 -2.22
N TYR A 305 -55.96 -54.77 -1.33
CA TYR A 305 -56.02 -54.10 -0.04
C TYR A 305 -56.25 -52.61 -0.19
N LYS A 306 -55.59 -51.96 -1.16
CA LYS A 306 -55.85 -50.56 -1.51
C LYS A 306 -57.30 -50.32 -1.93
N LYS A 307 -57.85 -51.16 -2.81
CA LYS A 307 -59.26 -51.05 -3.22
C LYS A 307 -60.21 -51.23 -2.04
N TRP A 308 -59.88 -52.17 -1.14
CA TRP A 308 -60.63 -52.37 0.10
C TRP A 308 -60.57 -51.13 1.01
N LEU A 309 -59.39 -50.55 1.22
CA LEU A 309 -59.23 -49.34 2.04
C LEU A 309 -60.01 -48.15 1.47
N VAL A 310 -60.06 -47.97 0.15
CA VAL A 310 -60.87 -46.91 -0.48
C VAL A 310 -62.36 -47.17 -0.25
N GLY A 311 -62.83 -48.41 -0.45
CA GLY A 311 -64.23 -48.76 -0.17
C GLY A 311 -64.59 -48.61 1.31
N GLU A 312 -63.67 -48.93 2.21
CA GLU A 312 -63.84 -48.78 3.65
C GLU A 312 -63.86 -47.30 4.06
N GLN A 313 -63.02 -46.47 3.44
CA GLN A 313 -63.06 -45.01 3.64
C GLN A 313 -64.40 -44.42 3.18
N GLU A 314 -64.91 -44.84 2.02
CA GLU A 314 -66.22 -44.42 1.53
C GLU A 314 -67.35 -44.90 2.47
N ARG A 315 -67.25 -46.13 2.99
CA ARG A 315 -68.20 -46.66 3.98
C ARG A 315 -68.22 -45.82 5.25
N ILE A 316 -67.05 -45.56 5.83
CA ILE A 316 -66.91 -44.77 7.05
C ILE A 316 -67.37 -43.33 6.82
N ARG A 317 -67.01 -42.72 5.69
CA ARG A 317 -67.51 -41.39 5.31
C ARG A 317 -69.04 -41.35 5.25
N GLY A 318 -69.66 -42.39 4.67
CA GLY A 318 -71.11 -42.50 4.65
C GLY A 318 -71.72 -42.74 6.04
N GLU A 319 -71.00 -43.33 7.00
CA GLU A 319 -71.45 -43.44 8.39
C GLU A 319 -71.36 -42.09 9.12
N ILE A 320 -70.32 -41.30 8.85
CA ILE A 320 -70.18 -39.92 9.34
C ILE A 320 -71.34 -39.08 8.84
N GLU A 321 -71.60 -39.08 7.52
CA GLU A 321 -72.67 -38.30 6.89
C GLU A 321 -74.06 -38.69 7.42
N ARG A 322 -74.35 -40.00 7.58
CA ARG A 322 -75.61 -40.45 8.20
C ARG A 322 -75.71 -40.06 9.66
N GLY A 323 -74.61 -40.13 10.41
CA GLY A 323 -74.58 -39.69 11.78
C GLY A 323 -74.85 -38.18 11.89
N GLU A 324 -74.29 -37.39 10.98
CA GLU A 324 -74.48 -35.94 10.90
C GLU A 324 -75.92 -35.59 10.56
N GLU A 325 -76.55 -36.32 9.65
CA GLU A 325 -77.98 -36.17 9.33
C GLU A 325 -78.85 -36.47 10.56
N VAL A 326 -78.53 -37.53 11.31
CA VAL A 326 -79.23 -37.88 12.55
C VAL A 326 -79.03 -36.78 13.61
N LEU A 327 -77.80 -36.27 13.79
CA LEU A 327 -77.49 -35.17 14.72
C LEU A 327 -78.18 -33.86 14.32
N GLY A 328 -78.25 -33.56 13.03
CA GLY A 328 -79.01 -32.43 12.48
C GLY A 328 -80.50 -32.56 12.78
N GLY A 329 -81.06 -33.78 12.72
CA GLY A 329 -82.42 -34.09 13.17
C GLY A 329 -82.68 -33.81 14.66
N TYR A 330 -81.63 -33.83 15.49
CA TYR A 330 -81.68 -33.44 16.90
C TYR A 330 -81.33 -31.96 17.15
N GLY A 331 -81.07 -31.16 16.10
CA GLY A 331 -80.74 -29.74 16.19
C GLY A 331 -79.31 -29.44 16.62
N VAL A 332 -78.40 -30.41 16.49
CA VAL A 332 -76.96 -30.25 16.75
C VAL A 332 -76.26 -30.05 15.41
N GLU A 333 -75.83 -28.82 15.13
CA GLU A 333 -75.08 -28.49 13.93
C GLU A 333 -73.60 -28.83 14.17
N VAL A 334 -73.10 -29.88 13.52
CA VAL A 334 -71.67 -30.27 13.56
C VAL A 334 -70.95 -29.50 12.46
N HIS A 335 -70.34 -28.38 12.82
CA HIS A 335 -69.42 -27.67 11.95
C HIS A 335 -68.06 -28.35 12.00
N ILE A 336 -67.70 -29.09 10.96
CA ILE A 336 -66.31 -29.53 10.75
C ILE A 336 -65.55 -28.30 10.27
N GLU A 337 -64.84 -27.63 11.18
CA GLU A 337 -63.79 -26.71 10.79
C GLU A 337 -62.63 -27.55 10.22
N GLU A 338 -62.48 -27.54 8.89
CA GLU A 338 -61.24 -27.92 8.22
C GLU A 338 -60.14 -26.93 8.64
N GLU A 339 -59.63 -27.06 9.86
CA GLU A 339 -58.44 -26.32 10.28
C GLU A 339 -57.20 -26.97 9.68
N GLY A 340 -56.48 -26.13 8.94
CA GLY A 340 -55.24 -26.44 8.25
C GLY A 340 -54.11 -26.92 9.16
N GLY A 341 -53.11 -27.48 8.49
CA GLY A 341 -51.96 -28.17 9.09
C GLY A 341 -51.32 -27.47 10.29
N GLY A 342 -51.34 -28.18 11.42
CA GLY A 342 -50.43 -27.98 12.54
C GLY A 342 -49.35 -29.05 12.52
N GLY A 343 -48.12 -28.66 12.22
CA GLY A 343 -46.95 -29.53 12.31
C GLY A 343 -46.72 -29.98 13.74
N TYR A 344 -46.63 -31.29 13.94
CA TYR A 344 -46.20 -31.88 15.21
C TYR A 344 -44.68 -31.76 15.34
N GLY A 345 -44.24 -30.79 16.16
CA GLY A 345 -42.90 -30.77 16.71
C GLY A 345 -42.73 -31.94 17.67
N GLY A 346 -41.72 -32.79 17.39
CA GLY A 346 -41.27 -33.81 18.33
C GLY A 346 -40.68 -33.16 19.57
N GLY A 347 -41.34 -33.38 20.70
CA GLY A 347 -40.83 -33.07 22.04
C GLY A 347 -40.64 -34.38 22.79
N GLU A 348 -39.38 -34.67 23.09
CA GLU A 348 -38.90 -35.81 23.86
C GLU A 348 -39.55 -35.85 25.25
N GLY A 349 -39.79 -37.06 25.73
CA GLY A 349 -40.34 -37.30 27.07
C GLY A 349 -39.31 -37.05 28.17
N GLU A 350 -39.82 -36.75 29.36
CA GLU A 350 -39.30 -37.21 30.66
C GLU A 350 -40.11 -36.55 31.80
N GLY A 351 -40.30 -37.28 32.90
CA GLY A 351 -40.49 -36.67 34.22
C GLY A 351 -41.83 -36.91 34.92
N TYR A 352 -41.86 -37.96 35.75
CA TYR A 352 -42.81 -38.14 36.85
C TYR A 352 -42.88 -36.91 37.77
N ARG A 353 -44.09 -36.54 38.23
CA ARG A 353 -44.26 -35.92 39.56
C ARG A 353 -45.68 -36.05 40.10
N GLU A 354 -45.79 -36.75 41.23
CA GLU A 354 -46.94 -36.73 42.13
C GLU A 354 -47.26 -35.30 42.58
N GLY A 355 -48.55 -35.02 42.76
CA GLY A 355 -49.06 -33.78 43.31
C GLY A 355 -50.47 -34.00 43.82
N GLU A 356 -50.57 -34.43 45.08
CA GLU A 356 -51.78 -34.33 45.89
C GLU A 356 -52.23 -32.86 45.95
N GLY A 357 -53.53 -32.62 45.80
CA GLY A 357 -54.13 -31.29 45.88
C GLY A 357 -55.59 -31.43 46.25
N GLU A 358 -55.89 -30.91 47.43
CA GLU A 358 -57.11 -31.07 48.21
C GLU A 358 -58.34 -30.44 47.56
N GLY A 359 -59.50 -30.82 48.11
CA GLY A 359 -60.81 -30.57 47.56
C GLY A 359 -61.27 -29.11 47.61
N GLU A 360 -62.33 -28.85 46.84
CA GLU A 360 -63.31 -27.85 47.20
C GLU A 360 -64.70 -28.28 46.72
N GLU A 361 -65.49 -28.65 47.72
CA GLU A 361 -66.90 -28.95 47.66
C GLU A 361 -67.68 -27.67 47.35
N LYS A 362 -68.31 -27.59 46.17
CA LYS A 362 -69.40 -26.62 45.91
C LYS A 362 -70.66 -27.34 45.48
N LYS A 363 -71.51 -27.57 46.48
CA LYS A 363 -72.95 -27.79 46.35
C LYS A 363 -73.59 -26.61 45.61
N GLY A 364 -74.42 -26.92 44.62
CA GLY A 364 -75.35 -25.96 44.07
C GLY A 364 -76.21 -26.54 42.96
N GLY A 365 -77.51 -26.70 43.25
CA GLY A 365 -78.54 -26.62 42.21
C GLY A 365 -79.20 -27.93 41.80
N GLU A 366 -80.01 -28.51 42.69
CA GLU A 366 -81.19 -29.28 42.28
C GLU A 366 -82.11 -28.38 41.45
N GLY A 367 -82.27 -28.72 40.18
CA GLY A 367 -83.14 -27.97 39.29
C GLY A 367 -83.42 -28.72 38.00
N LYS A 368 -84.40 -29.64 38.06
CA LYS A 368 -85.19 -30.18 36.93
C LYS A 368 -84.38 -30.58 35.68
N ARG A 369 -84.30 -31.89 35.39
CA ARG A 369 -84.48 -32.49 34.05
C ARG A 369 -84.19 -33.99 34.10
N GLY A 370 -85.21 -34.79 34.44
CA GLY A 370 -85.16 -36.24 34.27
C GLY A 370 -84.99 -36.71 32.82
N GLY A 371 -85.12 -35.80 31.84
CA GLY A 371 -84.87 -36.07 30.42
C GLY A 371 -83.48 -35.64 29.91
N ASP A 372 -82.67 -34.88 30.67
CA ASP A 372 -81.32 -34.49 30.22
C ASP A 372 -80.27 -35.55 30.51
N VAL A 373 -80.41 -36.35 31.57
CA VAL A 373 -79.39 -37.35 31.92
C VAL A 373 -79.35 -38.50 30.90
N GLU A 374 -80.51 -38.90 30.36
CA GLU A 374 -80.57 -39.85 29.24
C GLU A 374 -80.00 -39.24 27.96
N LYS A 375 -80.37 -37.98 27.64
CA LYS A 375 -79.80 -37.27 26.48
C LYS A 375 -78.30 -37.07 26.60
N GLU A 376 -77.78 -36.78 27.78
CA GLU A 376 -76.36 -36.60 28.06
C GLU A 376 -75.60 -37.92 27.96
N LYS A 377 -76.17 -39.02 28.45
CA LYS A 377 -75.61 -40.36 28.24
C LYS A 377 -75.59 -40.73 26.77
N VAL A 378 -76.67 -40.44 26.03
CA VAL A 378 -76.75 -40.67 24.58
C VAL A 378 -75.73 -39.79 23.83
N MET A 379 -75.59 -38.51 24.19
CA MET A 379 -74.60 -37.60 23.61
C MET A 379 -73.16 -38.04 23.89
N ARG A 380 -72.86 -38.52 25.11
CA ARG A 380 -71.54 -39.07 25.43
C ARG A 380 -71.24 -40.34 24.65
N GLU A 381 -72.24 -41.19 24.45
CA GLU A 381 -72.06 -42.40 23.67
C GLU A 381 -71.90 -42.09 22.18
N ILE A 382 -72.66 -41.13 21.64
CA ILE A 382 -72.48 -40.62 20.28
C ILE A 382 -71.08 -40.01 20.11
N ALA A 383 -70.63 -39.17 21.04
CA ALA A 383 -69.30 -38.58 20.99
C ALA A 383 -68.18 -39.63 21.05
N ARG A 384 -68.36 -40.72 21.81
CA ARG A 384 -67.42 -41.85 21.83
C ARG A 384 -67.38 -42.59 20.50
N VAL A 385 -68.55 -42.85 19.91
CA VAL A 385 -68.66 -43.50 18.60
C VAL A 385 -68.01 -42.64 17.52
N TYR A 386 -68.26 -41.33 17.52
CA TYR A 386 -67.60 -40.38 16.60
C TYR A 386 -66.09 -40.35 16.77
N ALA A 387 -65.60 -40.23 18.00
CA ALA A 387 -64.16 -40.24 18.28
C ALA A 387 -63.49 -41.59 17.93
N GLN A 388 -64.26 -42.69 17.88
CA GLN A 388 -63.78 -43.98 17.41
C GLN A 388 -63.73 -44.03 15.88
N ILE A 389 -64.78 -43.56 15.21
CA ILE A 389 -64.85 -43.44 13.76
C ILE A 389 -63.72 -42.56 13.22
N GLU A 390 -63.46 -41.42 13.87
CA GLU A 390 -62.38 -40.50 13.50
C GLU A 390 -60.99 -41.16 13.59
N ARG A 391 -60.74 -41.97 14.63
CA ARG A 391 -59.52 -42.77 14.76
C ARG A 391 -59.39 -43.80 13.64
N GLU A 392 -60.49 -44.43 13.23
CA GLU A 392 -60.50 -45.39 12.13
C GLU A 392 -60.22 -44.73 10.78
N VAL A 393 -60.80 -43.55 10.52
CA VAL A 393 -60.49 -42.73 9.33
C VAL A 393 -59.02 -42.37 9.27
N GLU A 394 -58.45 -41.93 10.40
CA GLU A 394 -57.06 -41.50 10.47
C GLU A 394 -56.08 -42.68 10.24
N VAL A 395 -56.42 -43.88 10.69
CA VAL A 395 -55.64 -45.10 10.39
C VAL A 395 -55.70 -45.45 8.91
N VAL A 396 -56.89 -45.43 8.30
CA VAL A 396 -57.09 -45.69 6.87
C VAL A 396 -56.35 -44.65 6.01
N ARG A 397 -56.40 -43.37 6.39
CA ARG A 397 -55.68 -42.27 5.74
C ARG A 397 -54.17 -42.50 5.76
N ARG A 398 -53.62 -42.88 6.91
CA ARG A 398 -52.18 -43.14 7.09
C ARG A 398 -51.70 -44.35 6.29
N ASP A 399 -52.54 -45.39 6.17
CA ASP A 399 -52.20 -46.56 5.36
C ASP A 399 -52.34 -46.30 3.86
N LEU A 400 -53.24 -45.42 3.42
CA LEU A 400 -53.28 -44.91 2.04
C LEU A 400 -52.05 -44.06 1.69
N GLU A 401 -51.59 -43.20 2.61
CA GLU A 401 -50.34 -42.42 2.46
C GLU A 401 -49.13 -43.35 2.27
N ARG A 402 -49.04 -44.43 3.06
CA ARG A 402 -47.97 -45.44 2.97
C ARG A 402 -47.96 -46.20 1.63
N LEU A 403 -49.13 -46.35 1.00
CA LEU A 403 -49.26 -46.99 -0.32
C LEU A 403 -49.01 -46.04 -1.50
N GLY A 404 -48.54 -44.81 -1.22
CA GLY A 404 -48.07 -43.87 -2.24
C GLY A 404 -49.17 -43.08 -2.95
N LEU A 405 -50.35 -42.92 -2.33
CA LEU A 405 -51.34 -41.93 -2.77
C LEU A 405 -51.15 -40.64 -1.97
N GLN A 406 -50.29 -39.75 -2.45
CA GLN A 406 -50.40 -38.33 -2.12
C GLN A 406 -51.36 -37.68 -3.12
N GLY A 407 -52.52 -37.23 -2.63
CA GLY A 407 -53.40 -36.31 -3.37
C GLY A 407 -54.54 -36.94 -4.16
N VAL A 408 -55.51 -37.54 -3.46
CA VAL A 408 -56.91 -37.54 -3.90
C VAL A 408 -57.73 -36.85 -2.83
#